data_AF-A0A9D2IBC0-F1
#
_entry.id   AF-A0A9D2IBC0-F1
#
_cell.length_a   1.000
_cell.length_b   1.000
_cell.length_c   1.000
_cell.angle_alpha   90.00
_cell.angle_beta   90.00
_cell.angle_gamma   90.00
#
_symmetry.space_group_name_H-M   'P 1'
#
loop_
_entity.id
_entity.type
_entity.pdbx_description
1 polymer ?
#
loop_
_entity_poly.entity_id
_entity_poly.type
_entity_poly.pdbx_seq_one_letter_code
_entity_poly.pdbx_strand_id
1 'polypeptide(L)'
;MKQFKGLIAAAAASAVLVCGALFSACAQDSSIGAAKAEVLASDTGHVVIEVTEGDTSKSLYDALTVFQEEEKLTFSGSESEYGYYITSVNGVEAAGDSYWAVYTTLGTLDGTSYSDAQWGTYEYEGKTLASASYGVSGLPLVAGEYYALVWTAM
;
A
#
# COMPACT_ATOMS: atom_id res chain seq x y z
N MET A 1 4.98 -78.50 -12.96
CA MET A 1 3.75 -77.69 -13.15
C MET A 1 4.08 -76.61 -14.18
N LYS A 2 3.94 -76.94 -15.47
CA LYS A 2 2.90 -76.49 -16.41
C LYS A 2 2.98 -74.98 -16.75
N GLN A 3 3.45 -74.74 -17.97
CA GLN A 3 3.38 -73.49 -18.71
C GLN A 3 1.93 -73.05 -18.94
N PHE A 4 1.65 -71.75 -18.98
CA PHE A 4 0.50 -71.20 -19.69
C PHE A 4 0.85 -69.86 -20.35
N LYS A 5 0.63 -69.81 -21.67
CA LYS A 5 0.68 -68.65 -22.56
C LYS A 5 -0.71 -68.01 -22.66
N GLY A 6 -0.70 -66.71 -22.96
CA GLY A 6 -1.79 -65.96 -23.63
C GLY A 6 -2.73 -65.21 -22.69
N LEU A 7 -3.48 -64.18 -23.10
CA LEU A 7 -3.51 -63.26 -24.25
C LEU A 7 -4.69 -62.30 -23.92
N ILE A 8 -4.76 -61.08 -24.52
CA ILE A 8 -5.96 -60.19 -24.61
C ILE A 8 -6.21 -59.37 -23.31
N ALA A 9 -6.58 -58.09 -23.26
CA ALA A 9 -7.23 -57.16 -24.20
C ALA A 9 -6.90 -55.69 -23.84
N ALA A 10 -7.11 -54.82 -24.82
CA ALA A 10 -7.19 -53.37 -24.69
C ALA A 10 -8.44 -52.88 -23.92
N ALA A 11 -8.30 -51.78 -23.18
CA ALA A 11 -9.36 -50.83 -22.83
C ALA A 11 -8.67 -49.53 -22.37
N ALA A 12 -8.62 -48.47 -23.18
CA ALA A 12 -9.66 -47.46 -23.35
C ALA A 12 -9.67 -46.39 -22.24
N ALA A 13 -9.37 -45.16 -22.68
CA ALA A 13 -9.82 -43.87 -22.18
C ALA A 13 -9.46 -43.43 -20.75
N SER A 14 -8.70 -42.34 -20.67
CA SER A 14 -9.22 -41.08 -20.12
C SER A 14 -8.27 -39.94 -20.50
N ALA A 15 -8.77 -39.04 -21.35
CA ALA A 15 -8.12 -37.77 -21.64
C ALA A 15 -7.96 -37.00 -20.33
N VAL A 16 -6.72 -36.68 -19.96
CA VAL A 16 -6.43 -35.82 -18.81
C VAL A 16 -7.05 -34.46 -19.09
N LEU A 17 -8.00 -34.13 -18.22
CA LEU A 17 -8.79 -32.91 -18.20
C LEU A 17 -7.85 -31.69 -18.19
N VAL A 18 -7.67 -31.06 -19.35
CA VAL A 18 -7.16 -29.69 -19.45
C VAL A 18 -8.30 -28.78 -18.99
N CYS A 19 -8.36 -28.52 -17.69
CA CYS A 19 -9.03 -27.35 -17.15
C CYS A 19 -7.95 -26.45 -16.56
N GLY A 20 -7.17 -25.83 -17.45
CA GLY A 20 -6.48 -24.60 -17.11
C GLY A 20 -7.56 -23.60 -16.70
N ALA A 21 -7.74 -23.44 -15.38
CA ALA A 21 -8.39 -22.27 -14.85
C ALA A 21 -7.56 -21.09 -15.32
N LEU A 22 -8.00 -20.50 -16.43
CA LEU A 22 -7.70 -19.13 -16.77
C LEU A 22 -8.21 -18.33 -15.57
N PHE A 23 -7.35 -18.14 -14.58
CA PHE A 23 -7.41 -16.94 -13.76
C PHE A 23 -7.24 -15.82 -14.76
N SER A 24 -8.36 -15.38 -15.32
CA SER A 24 -8.54 -14.02 -15.78
C SER A 24 -8.40 -13.17 -14.52
N ALA A 25 -7.15 -13.04 -14.05
CA ALA A 25 -6.75 -11.90 -13.27
C ALA A 25 -7.10 -10.74 -14.19
N CYS A 26 -8.25 -10.12 -13.94
CA CYS A 26 -8.36 -8.70 -14.20
C CYS A 26 -7.06 -8.14 -13.63
N ALA A 27 -6.21 -7.60 -14.49
CA ALA A 27 -5.14 -6.75 -14.02
C ALA A 27 -5.86 -5.71 -13.18
N GLN A 28 -5.82 -5.87 -11.86
CA GLN A 28 -6.18 -4.79 -10.96
C GLN A 28 -5.27 -3.68 -11.41
N ASP A 29 -5.89 -2.59 -11.86
CA ASP A 29 -5.16 -1.43 -12.34
C ASP A 29 -4.38 -0.92 -11.13
N SER A 30 -3.12 -1.36 -11.03
CA SER A 30 -2.20 -1.09 -9.92
C SER A 30 -1.65 0.33 -10.06
N SER A 31 -2.50 1.28 -10.46
CA SER A 31 -2.11 2.66 -10.72
C SER A 31 -2.83 3.62 -9.78
N ILE A 32 -2.10 4.68 -9.43
CA ILE A 32 -2.65 5.85 -8.75
C ILE A 32 -3.29 6.83 -9.75
N GLY A 33 -3.98 6.32 -10.77
CA GLY A 33 -4.64 7.14 -11.79
C GLY A 33 -3.63 8.01 -12.56
N ALA A 34 -3.87 9.33 -12.60
CA ALA A 34 -2.98 10.26 -13.29
C ALA A 34 -1.80 10.74 -12.41
N ALA A 35 -1.79 10.42 -11.11
CA ALA A 35 -0.69 10.77 -10.23
C ALA A 35 0.56 9.93 -10.50
N LYS A 36 1.71 10.42 -10.05
CA LYS A 36 2.96 9.68 -9.91
C LYS A 36 3.55 10.00 -8.55
N ALA A 37 4.00 8.98 -7.86
CA ALA A 37 4.63 9.10 -6.56
C ALA A 37 5.77 8.09 -6.43
N GLU A 38 6.75 8.42 -5.60
CA GLU A 38 7.95 7.61 -5.37
C GLU A 38 8.18 7.42 -3.87
N VAL A 39 8.57 6.20 -3.48
CA VAL A 39 9.04 5.90 -2.13
C VAL A 39 10.52 6.28 -2.04
N LEU A 40 10.83 7.33 -1.28
CA LEU A 40 12.18 7.83 -1.10
C LEU A 40 12.94 7.11 0.03
N ALA A 41 12.20 6.68 1.05
CA ALA A 41 12.71 5.89 2.17
C ALA A 41 11.64 4.91 2.65
N SER A 42 12.04 3.70 3.06
CA SER A 42 11.15 2.68 3.60
C SER A 42 11.95 1.76 4.52
N ASP A 43 11.75 1.92 5.83
CA ASP A 43 12.32 1.05 6.84
C ASP A 43 11.30 0.82 7.98
N THR A 44 11.75 0.24 9.10
CA THR A 44 10.90 -0.09 10.24
C THR A 44 10.52 1.12 11.09
N GLY A 45 11.21 2.25 10.92
CA GLY A 45 10.96 3.48 11.68
C GLY A 45 10.19 4.53 10.88
N HIS A 46 10.31 4.52 9.55
CA HIS A 46 9.61 5.48 8.69
C HIS A 46 9.48 5.02 7.23
N VAL A 47 8.47 5.58 6.56
CA VAL A 47 8.32 5.58 5.10
C VAL A 47 8.16 7.03 4.65
N VAL A 48 8.86 7.43 3.59
CA VAL A 48 8.75 8.76 2.98
C VAL A 48 8.40 8.63 1.52
N ILE A 49 7.40 9.41 1.10
CA ILE A 49 6.84 9.41 -0.26
C ILE A 49 6.87 10.84 -0.80
N GLU A 50 7.32 11.00 -2.04
CA GLU A 50 7.18 12.23 -2.82
C GLU A 50 6.15 12.03 -3.93
N VAL A 51 5.28 13.02 -4.14
CA VAL A 51 4.36 13.05 -5.28
C VAL A 51 4.98 13.87 -6.41
N THR A 52 5.45 13.20 -7.46
CA THR A 52 6.09 13.85 -8.61
C THR A 52 5.09 14.38 -9.63
N GLU A 53 3.90 13.76 -9.74
CA GLU A 53 2.77 14.26 -10.53
C GLU A 53 1.48 14.10 -9.70
N GLY A 54 0.65 15.15 -9.63
CA GLY A 54 -0.50 15.20 -8.73
C GLY A 54 -1.83 14.80 -9.38
N ASP A 55 -2.69 14.16 -8.60
CA ASP A 55 -4.10 13.86 -8.91
C ASP A 55 -4.87 13.91 -7.59
N THR A 56 -5.58 15.01 -7.35
CA THR A 56 -6.29 15.24 -6.08
C THR A 56 -7.55 14.39 -5.93
N SER A 57 -7.94 13.62 -6.96
CA SER A 57 -8.98 12.59 -6.84
C SER A 57 -8.46 11.31 -6.18
N LYS A 58 -7.13 11.19 -6.03
CA LYS A 58 -6.43 10.09 -5.38
C LYS A 58 -5.87 10.52 -4.04
N SER A 59 -5.68 9.53 -3.18
CA SER A 59 -5.24 9.68 -1.81
C SER A 59 -3.87 9.02 -1.57
N LEU A 60 -3.24 9.36 -0.45
CA LEU A 60 -2.06 8.66 0.05
C LEU A 60 -2.33 7.16 0.23
N TYR A 61 -3.55 6.76 0.61
CA TYR A 61 -3.94 5.34 0.68
C TYR A 61 -3.85 4.62 -0.67
N ASP A 62 -4.26 5.27 -1.77
CA ASP A 62 -4.13 4.71 -3.12
C ASP A 62 -2.64 4.47 -3.46
N ALA A 63 -1.77 5.44 -3.14
CA ALA A 63 -0.33 5.29 -3.33
C ALA A 63 0.28 4.18 -2.49
N LEU A 64 -0.08 4.08 -1.20
CA LEU A 64 0.38 3.01 -0.32
C LEU A 64 -0.02 1.63 -0.83
N THR A 65 -1.24 1.49 -1.35
CA THR A 65 -1.73 0.23 -1.92
C THR A 65 -0.89 -0.20 -3.12
N VAL A 66 -0.64 0.72 -4.06
CA VAL A 66 0.23 0.44 -5.22
C VAL A 66 1.65 0.09 -4.78
N PHE A 67 2.23 0.83 -3.83
CA PHE A 67 3.58 0.53 -3.34
C PHE A 67 3.69 -0.79 -2.59
N GLN A 68 2.62 -1.24 -1.96
CA GLN A 68 2.57 -2.57 -1.38
C GLN A 68 2.51 -3.67 -2.45
N GLU A 69 1.71 -3.48 -3.51
CA GLU A 69 1.66 -4.39 -4.66
C GLU A 69 3.02 -4.47 -5.39
N GLU A 70 3.75 -3.35 -5.42
CA GLU A 70 5.12 -3.25 -5.97
C GLU A 70 6.22 -3.72 -4.99
N GLU A 71 5.85 -4.25 -3.82
CA GLU A 71 6.77 -4.73 -2.77
C GLU A 71 7.77 -3.66 -2.25
N LYS A 72 7.45 -2.37 -2.37
CA LYS A 72 8.28 -1.25 -1.87
C LYS A 72 8.11 -0.99 -0.37
N LEU A 73 6.96 -1.39 0.18
CA LEU A 73 6.63 -1.33 1.59
C LEU A 73 5.57 -2.40 1.90
N THR A 74 5.30 -2.63 3.18
CA THR A 74 4.11 -3.36 3.62
C THR A 74 3.36 -2.52 4.64
N PHE A 75 2.03 -2.58 4.63
CA PHE A 75 1.21 -1.96 5.66
C PHE A 75 -0.07 -2.76 5.91
N SER A 76 -0.60 -2.63 7.12
CA SER A 76 -1.90 -3.19 7.47
C SER A 76 -2.62 -2.28 8.46
N GLY A 77 -3.90 -2.56 8.64
CA GLY A 77 -4.82 -1.65 9.29
C GLY A 77 -6.27 -2.08 9.10
N SER A 78 -7.18 -1.15 9.37
CA SER A 78 -8.61 -1.41 9.27
C SER A 78 -9.35 -0.20 8.68
N GLU A 79 -10.33 -0.48 7.83
CA GLU A 79 -11.29 0.54 7.39
C GLU A 79 -12.22 0.97 8.52
N SER A 80 -12.57 2.25 8.50
CA SER A 80 -13.55 2.88 9.41
C SER A 80 -14.39 3.89 8.63
N GLU A 81 -15.40 4.48 9.28
CA GLU A 81 -16.17 5.58 8.70
C GLU A 81 -15.32 6.83 8.39
N TYR A 82 -14.12 6.94 8.97
CA TYR A 82 -13.18 8.04 8.76
C TYR A 82 -12.05 7.70 7.78
N GLY A 83 -12.12 6.53 7.12
CA GLY A 83 -11.09 6.03 6.20
C GLY A 83 -10.24 4.91 6.81
N TYR A 84 -9.15 4.57 6.10
CA TYR A 84 -8.24 3.49 6.47
C TYR A 84 -7.30 3.94 7.59
N TYR A 85 -7.35 3.25 8.72
CA TYR A 85 -6.46 3.45 9.85
C TYR A 85 -5.30 2.46 9.80
N ILE A 86 -4.08 2.96 9.69
CA ILE A 86 -2.87 2.13 9.64
C ILE A 86 -2.46 1.70 11.05
N THR A 87 -2.26 0.40 11.24
CA THR A 87 -1.79 -0.19 12.50
C THR A 87 -0.43 -0.87 12.36
N SER A 88 0.05 -1.12 11.15
CA SER A 88 1.38 -1.70 10.95
C SER A 88 2.00 -1.18 9.67
N VAL A 89 3.30 -0.93 9.68
CA VAL A 89 4.11 -0.63 8.49
C VAL A 89 5.42 -1.41 8.61
N ASN A 90 5.84 -2.06 7.51
CA ASN A 90 7.08 -2.82 7.42
C ASN A 90 7.29 -3.82 8.57
N GLY A 91 6.20 -4.46 9.01
CA GLY A 91 6.21 -5.48 10.06
C GLY A 91 6.23 -4.94 11.50
N VAL A 92 6.18 -3.63 11.71
CA VAL A 92 6.12 -3.02 13.04
C VAL A 92 4.67 -2.60 13.34
N GLU A 93 4.05 -3.34 14.25
CA GLU A 93 2.67 -3.13 14.69
C GLU A 93 2.59 -2.12 15.84
N ALA A 94 1.67 -1.17 15.70
CA ALA A 94 1.25 -0.23 16.74
C ALA A 94 0.51 -0.97 17.86
N ALA A 95 1.08 -0.93 19.06
CA ALA A 95 0.51 -1.55 20.26
C ALA A 95 0.63 -0.62 21.48
N GLY A 96 -0.33 -0.73 22.41
CA GLY A 96 -0.38 0.15 23.57
C GLY A 96 -0.55 1.61 23.15
N ASP A 97 0.38 2.46 23.59
CA ASP A 97 0.37 3.90 23.29
C ASP A 97 1.22 4.26 22.04
N SER A 98 1.73 3.26 21.31
CA SER A 98 2.45 3.50 20.05
C SER A 98 1.51 3.59 18.85
N TYR A 99 1.90 4.37 17.83
CA TYR A 99 1.14 4.57 16.62
C TYR A 99 2.03 4.97 15.44
N TRP A 100 1.48 4.89 14.23
CA TRP A 100 2.11 5.38 13.00
C TRP A 100 1.59 6.79 12.70
N ALA A 101 2.40 7.80 13.03
CA ALA A 101 2.08 9.19 12.77
C ALA A 101 2.21 9.50 11.27
N VAL A 102 1.33 10.35 10.74
CA VAL A 102 1.39 10.81 9.35
C VAL A 102 1.78 12.28 9.34
N TYR A 103 2.80 12.62 8.56
CA TYR A 103 3.26 13.98 8.35
C TYR A 103 3.20 14.33 6.86
N THR A 104 3.02 15.60 6.54
CA THR A 104 3.04 16.08 5.16
C THR A 104 3.55 17.51 5.04
N THR A 105 4.12 17.87 3.90
CA THR A 105 4.37 19.27 3.53
C THR A 105 3.08 20.00 3.09
N LEU A 106 2.01 19.27 2.81
CA LEU A 106 0.74 19.83 2.36
C LEU A 106 0.08 20.63 3.49
N GLY A 107 0.20 21.96 3.41
CA GLY A 107 -0.39 22.88 4.39
C GLY A 107 -1.89 23.12 4.14
N THR A 108 -2.22 23.83 3.06
CA THR A 108 -3.60 24.19 2.71
C THR A 108 -3.85 23.97 1.23
N LEU A 109 -4.98 23.35 0.90
CA LEU A 109 -5.47 23.17 -0.46
C LEU A 109 -6.94 23.58 -0.51
N ASP A 110 -7.28 24.47 -1.45
CA ASP A 110 -8.66 24.97 -1.65
C ASP A 110 -9.35 25.48 -0.37
N GLY A 111 -8.57 26.10 0.53
CA GLY A 111 -9.07 26.63 1.81
C GLY A 111 -9.22 25.60 2.93
N THR A 112 -8.88 24.33 2.67
CA THR A 112 -8.85 23.26 3.68
C THR A 112 -7.42 23.06 4.20
N SER A 113 -7.23 23.06 5.52
CA SER A 113 -5.94 22.78 6.17
C SER A 113 -5.73 21.28 6.31
N TYR A 114 -4.62 20.76 5.81
CA TYR A 114 -4.30 19.33 5.81
C TYR A 114 -3.21 18.94 6.81
N SER A 115 -2.50 19.91 7.36
CA SER A 115 -1.50 19.68 8.40
C SER A 115 -1.39 20.86 9.35
N ASP A 116 -0.82 20.60 10.53
CA ASP A 116 -0.55 21.60 11.55
C ASP A 116 0.76 21.26 12.31
N ALA A 117 1.73 22.15 12.21
CA ALA A 117 3.04 21.99 12.85
C ALA A 117 2.96 22.03 14.38
N GLN A 118 1.88 22.59 14.97
CA GLN A 118 1.67 22.62 16.42
C GLN A 118 1.48 21.23 17.02
N TRP A 119 1.07 20.27 16.20
CA TRP A 119 0.77 18.89 16.61
C TRP A 119 1.98 17.96 16.41
N GLY A 120 3.05 18.48 15.80
CA GLY A 120 4.29 17.77 15.57
C GLY A 120 4.88 18.11 14.20
N THR A 121 6.18 17.89 14.09
CA THR A 121 6.90 18.02 12.82
C THR A 121 7.86 16.85 12.63
N TYR A 122 8.17 16.55 11.38
CA TYR A 122 9.17 15.57 10.97
C TYR A 122 10.09 16.20 9.91
N GLU A 123 11.40 16.14 10.14
CA GLU A 123 12.41 16.68 9.23
C GLU A 123 12.93 15.59 8.29
N TYR A 124 12.87 15.85 6.99
CA TYR A 124 13.42 14.96 5.97
C TYR A 124 14.16 15.77 4.90
N GLU A 125 15.47 15.53 4.73
CA GLU A 125 16.32 16.19 3.73
C GLU A 125 16.16 17.73 3.67
N GLY A 126 16.03 18.38 4.83
CA GLY A 126 15.87 19.83 4.94
C GLY A 126 14.45 20.34 4.66
N LYS A 127 13.47 19.45 4.54
CA LYS A 127 12.04 19.76 4.51
C LYS A 127 11.42 19.48 5.87
N THR A 128 10.62 20.43 6.33
CA THR A 128 9.76 20.26 7.51
C THR A 128 8.39 19.77 7.05
N LEU A 129 8.02 18.56 7.44
CA LEU A 129 6.66 18.04 7.28
C LEU A 129 5.90 18.27 8.59
N ALA A 130 4.67 18.80 8.50
CA ALA A 130 3.80 19.03 9.65
C ALA A 130 2.86 17.83 9.87
N SER A 131 2.42 17.61 11.10
CA SER A 131 1.49 16.53 11.43
C SER A 131 0.22 16.67 10.61
N ALA A 132 -0.18 15.60 9.92
CA ALA A 132 -1.37 15.59 9.10
C ALA A 132 -2.63 15.71 9.97
N SER A 133 -3.62 16.46 9.48
CA SER A 133 -4.95 16.60 10.09
C SER A 133 -5.91 15.49 9.63
N TYR A 134 -5.54 14.74 8.60
CA TYR A 134 -6.32 13.64 8.02
C TYR A 134 -5.49 12.36 7.95
N GLY A 135 -6.16 11.21 8.06
CA GLY A 135 -5.55 9.90 7.79
C GLY A 135 -5.23 9.70 6.30
N VAL A 136 -4.57 8.60 5.97
CA VAL A 136 -4.06 8.31 4.62
C VAL A 136 -5.13 8.33 3.53
N SER A 137 -6.39 8.01 3.84
CA SER A 137 -7.51 8.07 2.89
C SER A 137 -7.99 9.50 2.60
N GLY A 138 -7.69 10.46 3.47
CA GLY A 138 -8.11 11.85 3.35
C GLY A 138 -7.02 12.79 2.83
N LEU A 139 -5.80 12.30 2.62
CA LEU A 139 -4.67 13.10 2.15
C LEU A 139 -4.57 13.03 0.62
N PRO A 140 -4.90 14.11 -0.11
CA PRO A 140 -4.91 14.10 -1.58
C PRO A 140 -3.49 14.10 -2.14
N LEU A 141 -3.25 13.47 -3.28
CA LEU A 141 -1.93 13.48 -3.94
C LEU A 141 -1.72 14.79 -4.72
N VAL A 142 -0.96 15.72 -4.13
CA VAL A 142 -0.64 17.03 -4.74
C VAL A 142 0.82 17.03 -5.21
N ALA A 143 1.07 17.50 -6.44
CA ALA A 143 2.41 17.53 -7.01
C ALA A 143 3.39 18.36 -6.16
N GLY A 144 4.57 17.81 -5.92
CA GLY A 144 5.63 18.40 -5.10
C GLY A 144 5.48 18.19 -3.59
N GLU A 145 4.38 17.59 -3.14
CA GLU A 145 4.16 17.31 -1.73
C GLU A 145 4.82 16.01 -1.28
N TYR A 146 5.22 16.00 -0.01
CA TYR A 146 5.83 14.89 0.67
C TYR A 146 4.87 14.36 1.73
N TYR A 147 4.90 13.05 1.93
CA TYR A 147 4.22 12.37 3.02
C TYR A 147 5.22 11.50 3.75
N ALA A 148 5.10 11.43 5.07
CA ALA A 148 5.87 10.49 5.88
C ALA A 148 4.96 9.73 6.84
N LEU A 149 5.11 8.43 6.90
CA LEU A 149 4.59 7.60 7.97
C LEU A 149 5.75 7.34 8.93
N VAL A 150 5.60 7.70 10.20
CA VAL A 150 6.70 7.64 11.18
C VAL A 150 6.25 6.89 12.42
N TRP A 151 7.00 5.87 12.78
CA TRP A 151 6.77 5.11 14.00
C TRP A 151 6.96 6.02 15.21
N THR A 152 5.93 6.10 16.04
CA THR A 152 5.92 6.94 17.24
C THR A 152 5.56 6.10 18.44
N ALA A 153 6.47 6.06 19.42
CA ALA A 153 6.19 5.53 20.75
C ALA A 153 5.85 6.69 21.68
N MET A 154 4.73 6.59 22.41
CA MET A 154 4.42 7.49 23.53
C MET A 154 4.98 6.96 24.85
#